data_AF-A0A9E1AZV9-F1
#
_entry.id   AF-A0A9E1AZV9-F1
#
_cell.length_a   1.000
_cell.length_b   1.000
_cell.length_c   1.000
_cell.angle_alpha   90.00
_cell.angle_beta   90.00
_cell.angle_gamma   90.00
#
_symmetry.space_group_name_H-M   'P 1'
#
loop_
_entity.id
_entity.type
_entity.pdbx_description
1 polymer ?
#
loop_
_entity_poly.entity_id
_entity_poly.type
_entity_poly.pdbx_seq_one_letter_code
_entity_poly.pdbx_strand_id
1 'polypeptide(L)'
;MLTRNDGRAPEMGRPVTIETDFVRTADGSCLICTGNTKVICTASVEENVPPFLRGKGQGWVTAEYAMLPASTGHRKQRDGVKRDGRGVEISRLIGRSLRQAVDLTALGERTITLDCDVLQADGGTRTAAITGAMVALVCAVSKLLDEGKLLRSPITHQIAAISVGVVDDTPCVDLCYEEDSRAQVDMNIVMNEKGEFVELQGTGEGRSFTQAELNALLDMGAKGIRALMEKQKDSLAESKRHLSAKPTLVVASSNQHKIRELQHIFGDYYTVVSMVAAGFNAPIEETATTFAGNAAIKAETVSAATGLPTLADDSGLSVEVLDGDPGVYSARYAMMAGEGSGDAANNALLLRRMKGKTDRSCAFICALALKIPGRETLIAEGSCPGVLLEEERGTGGFGYDPLFLYEPLNKTFAEVTEEEKNQISHRARACEKMLEIMKGLHE
;
A
#
# COMPACT_ATOMS: atom_id res chain seq x y z
N MET A 1 35.41 6.21 29.49
CA MET A 1 34.32 6.24 28.49
C MET A 1 34.91 6.80 27.22
N LEU A 2 34.76 6.09 26.09
CA LEU A 2 35.08 6.65 24.78
C LEU A 2 34.28 7.93 24.60
N THR A 3 34.96 9.03 24.26
CA THR A 3 34.29 10.27 23.86
C THR A 3 34.40 10.35 22.36
N ARG A 4 33.27 10.21 21.65
CA ARG A 4 33.22 10.37 20.19
C ARG A 4 33.50 11.82 19.83
N ASN A 5 34.10 12.05 18.66
CA ASN A 5 34.57 13.38 18.25
C ASN A 5 33.42 14.40 18.11
N ASP A 6 32.20 13.91 17.86
CA ASP A 6 30.98 14.71 17.76
C ASP A 6 30.14 14.72 19.05
N GLY A 7 30.64 14.14 20.14
CA GLY A 7 29.98 14.09 21.45
C GLY A 7 28.80 13.12 21.56
N ARG A 8 28.53 12.29 20.54
CA ARG A 8 27.46 11.28 20.60
C ARG A 8 27.77 10.15 21.57
N ALA A 9 26.71 9.55 22.11
CA ALA A 9 26.81 8.26 22.78
C ALA A 9 27.10 7.13 21.76
N PRO A 10 27.73 6.02 22.17
CA PRO A 10 28.04 4.90 21.28
C PRO A 10 26.81 4.34 20.54
N GLU A 11 25.65 4.31 21.18
CA GLU A 11 24.37 3.84 20.67
C GLU A 11 23.57 4.87 19.87
N MET A 12 24.09 6.09 19.72
CA MET A 12 23.40 7.18 19.04
C MET A 12 23.93 7.38 17.62
N GLY A 13 23.04 7.23 16.63
CA GLY A 13 23.33 7.55 15.23
C GLY A 13 23.52 9.06 14.99
N ARG A 14 24.09 9.44 13.84
CA ARG A 14 24.20 10.84 13.44
C ARG A 14 22.82 11.41 13.10
N PRO A 15 22.66 12.75 13.11
CA PRO A 15 21.44 13.38 12.61
C PRO A 15 21.14 12.97 11.17
N VAL A 16 19.87 12.65 10.88
CA VAL A 16 19.44 12.20 9.55
C VAL A 16 18.38 13.14 8.99
N THR A 17 18.57 13.56 7.75
CA THR A 17 17.56 14.28 6.95
C THR A 17 17.38 13.61 5.61
N ILE A 18 16.15 13.51 5.14
CA ILE A 18 15.82 12.99 3.81
C ILE A 18 14.91 14.01 3.14
N GLU A 19 15.36 14.56 2.02
CA GLU A 19 14.59 15.51 1.20
C GLU A 19 14.16 14.78 -0.08
N THR A 20 12.87 14.50 -0.23
CA THR A 20 12.30 13.89 -1.44
C THR A 20 12.17 14.91 -2.58
N ASP A 21 11.99 14.41 -3.80
CA ASP A 21 11.83 15.23 -5.03
C ASP A 21 13.00 16.20 -5.31
N PHE A 22 14.18 15.83 -4.83
CA PHE A 22 15.41 16.61 -5.00
C PHE A 22 15.79 16.77 -6.48
N VAL A 23 15.61 15.71 -7.28
CA VAL A 23 15.79 15.72 -8.74
C VAL A 23 14.42 15.57 -9.41
N ARG A 24 13.79 16.69 -9.74
CA ARG A 24 12.41 16.73 -10.28
C ARG A 24 12.21 15.98 -11.60
N THR A 25 13.26 15.75 -12.36
CA THR A 25 13.21 15.05 -13.64
C THR A 25 13.30 13.53 -13.49
N ALA A 26 13.68 13.02 -12.31
CA ALA A 26 13.71 11.59 -12.04
C ALA A 26 12.29 11.06 -11.79
N ASP A 27 12.08 9.75 -11.92
CA ASP A 27 10.79 9.14 -11.58
C ASP A 27 10.59 9.06 -10.06
N GLY A 28 11.68 8.93 -9.31
CA GLY A 28 11.72 9.16 -7.88
C GLY A 28 13.10 9.66 -7.46
N SER A 29 13.18 10.48 -6.42
CA SER A 29 14.47 10.96 -5.95
C SER A 29 14.45 11.39 -4.50
N CYS A 30 15.61 11.32 -3.85
CA CYS A 30 15.85 12.00 -2.59
C CYS A 30 17.32 12.39 -2.40
N LEU A 31 17.55 13.39 -1.56
CA LEU A 31 18.85 13.65 -0.93
C LEU A 31 18.81 13.15 0.51
N ILE A 32 19.61 12.14 0.83
CA ILE A 32 19.81 11.67 2.20
C ILE A 32 21.10 12.24 2.78
N CYS A 33 21.00 12.79 3.99
CA CYS A 33 22.14 13.21 4.79
C CYS A 33 22.20 12.42 6.10
N THR A 34 23.34 11.80 6.40
CA THR A 34 23.64 11.15 7.69
C THR A 34 24.87 11.81 8.31
N GLY A 35 24.63 12.78 9.20
CA GLY A 35 25.65 13.75 9.60
C GLY A 35 26.20 14.49 8.38
N ASN A 36 27.50 14.35 8.11
CA ASN A 36 28.15 14.97 6.96
C ASN A 36 28.14 14.12 5.68
N THR A 37 27.75 12.84 5.76
CA THR A 37 27.59 12.00 4.58
C THR A 37 26.34 12.42 3.82
N LYS A 38 26.48 12.71 2.52
CA LYS A 38 25.38 13.18 1.65
C LYS A 38 25.35 12.37 0.37
N VAL A 39 24.21 11.77 0.08
CA VAL A 39 24.01 10.92 -1.10
C VAL A 39 22.73 11.34 -1.81
N ILE A 40 22.85 11.66 -3.10
CA ILE A 40 21.67 11.76 -3.97
C ILE A 40 21.32 10.34 -4.41
N CYS A 41 20.06 9.96 -4.24
CA CYS A 41 19.51 8.72 -4.77
C CYS A 41 18.42 9.07 -5.78
N THR A 42 18.52 8.57 -7.00
CA THR A 42 17.48 8.69 -8.03
C THR A 42 17.02 7.33 -8.51
N ALA A 43 15.74 7.21 -8.82
CA ALA A 43 15.13 6.05 -9.44
C ALA A 43 14.67 6.42 -10.85
N SER A 44 15.07 5.61 -11.82
CA SER A 44 14.68 5.72 -13.23
C SER A 44 13.92 4.48 -13.65
N VAL A 45 12.73 4.65 -14.22
CA VAL A 45 11.88 3.53 -14.67
C VAL A 45 11.99 3.37 -16.18
N GLU A 46 12.34 2.17 -16.62
CA GLU A 46 12.37 1.79 -18.03
C GLU A 46 11.35 0.69 -18.32
N GLU A 47 10.55 0.84 -19.39
CA GLU A 47 9.63 -0.19 -19.89
C GLU A 47 10.37 -1.27 -20.70
N ASN A 48 11.43 -1.80 -20.10
CA ASN A 48 12.21 -2.91 -20.62
C ASN A 48 12.72 -3.77 -19.46
N VAL A 49 13.25 -4.95 -19.80
CA VAL A 49 13.94 -5.82 -18.86
C VAL A 49 15.25 -6.35 -19.45
N PRO A 50 16.21 -6.77 -18.60
CA PRO A 50 17.39 -7.46 -19.05
C PRO A 50 17.05 -8.66 -19.97
N PRO A 51 17.92 -9.03 -20.93
CA PRO A 51 17.62 -10.08 -21.91
C PRO A 51 17.18 -11.41 -21.30
N PHE A 52 17.68 -11.78 -20.12
CA PHE A 52 17.35 -13.03 -19.43
C PHE A 52 15.96 -13.04 -18.77
N LEU A 53 15.25 -11.90 -18.73
CA LEU A 53 13.90 -11.74 -18.16
C LEU A 53 12.81 -11.44 -19.19
N ARG A 54 13.17 -11.17 -20.46
CA ARG A 54 12.19 -10.86 -21.51
C ARG A 54 11.17 -11.99 -21.68
N GLY A 55 9.89 -11.64 -21.70
CA GLY A 55 8.78 -12.57 -21.88
C GLY A 55 8.44 -13.40 -20.62
N LYS A 56 9.05 -13.11 -19.47
CA LYS A 56 8.77 -13.82 -18.20
C LYS A 56 7.74 -13.11 -17.33
N GLY A 57 7.30 -11.90 -17.71
CA GLY A 57 6.35 -11.12 -16.90
C GLY A 57 6.93 -10.65 -15.56
N GLN A 58 8.26 -10.58 -15.44
CA GLN A 58 8.97 -10.18 -14.22
C GLN A 58 9.84 -8.96 -14.50
N GLY A 59 9.81 -8.01 -13.58
CA GLY A 59 10.63 -6.82 -13.59
C GLY A 59 12.00 -7.04 -12.98
N TRP A 60 12.76 -5.94 -12.91
CA TRP A 60 14.10 -5.95 -12.36
C TRP A 60 14.39 -4.69 -11.58
N VAL A 61 15.09 -4.85 -10.45
CA VAL A 61 15.64 -3.72 -9.69
C VAL A 61 17.15 -3.85 -9.70
N THR A 62 17.84 -2.78 -10.07
CA THR A 62 19.30 -2.70 -10.12
C THR A 62 19.77 -1.35 -9.59
N ALA A 63 21.07 -1.21 -9.35
CA ALA A 63 21.62 0.04 -8.85
C ALA A 63 22.99 0.32 -9.45
N GLU A 64 23.32 1.61 -9.53
CA GLU A 64 24.66 2.12 -9.79
C GLU A 64 25.08 3.01 -8.62
N TYR A 65 26.35 2.92 -8.22
CA TYR A 65 26.91 3.71 -7.14
C TYR A 65 28.18 4.40 -7.62
N ALA A 66 28.25 5.70 -7.40
CA ALA A 66 29.42 6.50 -7.71
C ALA A 66 29.69 7.52 -6.60
N MET A 67 30.94 7.98 -6.57
CA MET A 67 31.38 9.04 -5.66
C MET A 67 31.92 10.18 -6.49
N LEU A 68 31.48 11.41 -6.21
CA LEU A 68 32.03 12.57 -6.89
C LEU A 68 33.54 12.69 -6.62
N PRO A 69 34.35 13.17 -7.58
CA PRO A 69 35.79 13.35 -7.40
C PRO A 69 36.18 14.09 -6.12
N ALA A 70 35.40 15.08 -5.69
CA ALA A 70 35.67 15.91 -4.51
C ALA A 70 34.83 15.51 -3.28
N SER A 71 34.18 14.33 -3.30
CA SER A 71 33.33 13.88 -2.19
C SER A 71 34.10 13.47 -0.94
N THR A 72 35.40 13.21 -1.04
CA THR A 72 36.29 12.85 0.07
C THR A 72 37.29 13.98 0.34
N GLY A 73 38.13 13.85 1.38
CA GLY A 73 39.17 14.84 1.70
C GLY A 73 40.25 15.04 0.63
N HIS A 74 40.38 14.13 -0.35
CA HIS A 74 41.32 14.24 -1.45
C HIS A 74 40.64 13.94 -2.78
N ARG A 75 40.97 14.70 -3.84
CA ARG A 75 40.34 14.51 -5.15
C ARG A 75 40.61 13.11 -5.72
N LYS A 76 39.57 12.28 -5.84
CA LYS A 76 39.59 11.02 -6.59
C LYS A 76 39.59 11.28 -8.09
N GLN A 77 40.21 10.42 -8.88
CA GLN A 77 40.00 10.43 -10.33
C GLN A 77 38.53 10.08 -10.64
N ARG A 78 37.92 10.79 -11.59
CA ARG A 78 36.57 10.47 -12.05
C ARG A 78 36.59 9.09 -12.70
N ASP A 79 35.67 8.21 -12.28
CA ASP A 79 35.49 6.90 -12.90
C ASP A 79 35.20 7.08 -14.40
N GLY A 80 35.95 6.33 -15.23
CA GLY A 80 35.80 6.32 -16.69
C GLY A 80 35.05 5.08 -17.15
N VAL A 81 35.47 4.51 -18.28
CA VAL A 81 34.93 3.22 -18.76
C VAL A 81 35.17 2.08 -17.75
N LYS A 82 36.31 2.13 -17.05
CA LYS A 82 36.61 1.20 -15.96
C LYS A 82 36.13 1.80 -14.64
N ARG A 83 35.08 1.20 -14.08
CA ARG A 83 34.53 1.54 -12.75
C ARG A 83 35.44 1.02 -11.64
N ASP A 84 35.45 1.74 -10.52
CA ASP A 84 36.13 1.31 -9.30
C ASP A 84 35.53 0.00 -8.75
N GLY A 85 36.39 -0.94 -8.34
CA GLY A 85 35.96 -2.25 -7.85
C GLY A 85 35.01 -2.15 -6.65
N ARG A 86 35.30 -1.22 -5.74
CA ARG A 86 34.44 -0.93 -4.57
C ARG A 86 33.09 -0.35 -4.99
N GLY A 87 33.06 0.52 -6.00
CA GLY A 87 31.81 1.06 -6.53
C GLY A 87 30.92 -0.03 -7.12
N VAL A 88 31.49 -0.95 -7.88
CA VAL A 88 30.78 -2.11 -8.45
C VAL A 88 30.23 -3.04 -7.37
N GLU A 89 31.01 -3.30 -6.31
CA GLU A 89 30.56 -4.09 -5.16
C GLU A 89 29.35 -3.44 -4.47
N ILE A 90 29.44 -2.13 -4.17
CA ILE A 90 28.37 -1.38 -3.52
C ILE A 90 27.12 -1.33 -4.41
N SER A 91 27.30 -1.17 -5.72
CA SER A 91 26.18 -1.19 -6.68
C SER A 91 25.42 -2.52 -6.62
N ARG A 92 26.15 -3.65 -6.54
CA ARG A 92 25.55 -4.98 -6.36
C ARG A 92 24.88 -5.15 -5.01
N LEU A 93 25.48 -4.63 -3.93
CA LEU A 93 24.90 -4.64 -2.58
C LEU A 93 23.56 -3.90 -2.55
N ILE A 94 23.49 -2.68 -3.10
CA ILE A 94 22.25 -1.90 -3.16
C ILE A 94 21.19 -2.65 -3.97
N GLY A 95 21.55 -3.12 -5.17
CA GLY A 95 20.62 -3.86 -6.02
C GLY A 95 20.13 -5.17 -5.40
N ARG A 96 21.00 -5.94 -4.72
CA ARG A 96 20.58 -7.16 -3.98
C ARG A 96 19.64 -6.82 -2.83
N SER A 97 19.97 -5.79 -2.07
CA SER A 97 19.19 -5.36 -0.91
C SER A 97 17.78 -4.97 -1.35
N LEU A 98 17.66 -4.02 -2.30
CA LEU A 98 16.36 -3.50 -2.70
C LEU A 98 15.52 -4.47 -3.52
N ARG A 99 16.12 -5.49 -4.18
CA ARG A 99 15.34 -6.57 -4.77
C ARG A 99 14.56 -7.39 -3.73
N GLN A 100 15.00 -7.44 -2.47
CA GLN A 100 14.21 -8.08 -1.40
C GLN A 100 13.00 -7.23 -0.97
N ALA A 101 12.95 -5.95 -1.32
CA ALA A 101 11.82 -5.07 -1.03
C ALA A 101 10.68 -5.17 -2.04
N VAL A 102 10.85 -5.89 -3.16
CA VAL A 102 9.95 -5.78 -4.32
C VAL A 102 9.50 -7.14 -4.83
N ASP A 103 8.18 -7.32 -4.98
CA ASP A 103 7.61 -8.37 -5.82
C ASP A 103 7.87 -8.04 -7.28
N LEU A 104 8.91 -8.67 -7.85
CA LEU A 104 9.31 -8.47 -9.24
C LEU A 104 8.23 -8.88 -10.24
N THR A 105 7.30 -9.77 -9.89
CA THR A 105 6.19 -10.13 -10.78
C THR A 105 5.15 -9.02 -10.79
N ALA A 106 4.82 -8.46 -9.62
CA ALA A 106 3.90 -7.33 -9.52
C ALA A 106 4.43 -6.05 -10.20
N LEU A 107 5.74 -5.88 -10.28
CA LEU A 107 6.37 -4.78 -11.01
C LEU A 107 6.10 -4.85 -12.53
N GLY A 108 5.83 -6.05 -13.07
CA GLY A 108 5.71 -6.30 -14.50
C GLY A 108 7.04 -6.13 -15.24
N GLU A 109 7.06 -6.20 -16.57
CA GLU A 109 8.29 -6.11 -17.37
C GLU A 109 8.86 -4.68 -17.43
N ARG A 110 9.34 -4.20 -16.29
CA ARG A 110 9.99 -2.89 -16.12
C ARG A 110 11.27 -3.05 -15.32
N THR A 111 12.24 -2.19 -15.62
CA THR A 111 13.48 -2.08 -14.85
C THR A 111 13.47 -0.78 -14.08
N ILE A 112 13.73 -0.86 -12.77
CA ILE A 112 14.03 0.32 -11.96
C ILE A 112 15.52 0.32 -11.66
N THR A 113 16.21 1.36 -12.13
CA THR A 113 17.62 1.60 -11.85
C THR A 113 17.75 2.67 -10.77
N LEU A 114 18.47 2.33 -9.69
CA LEU A 114 18.74 3.23 -8.57
C LEU A 114 20.16 3.78 -8.68
N ASP A 115 20.30 5.04 -9.04
CA ASP A 115 21.58 5.73 -9.11
C ASP A 115 21.87 6.43 -7.78
N CYS A 116 22.99 6.09 -7.16
CA CYS A 116 23.41 6.60 -5.86
C CYS A 116 24.73 7.36 -6.01
N ASP A 117 24.66 8.68 -6.00
CA ASP A 117 25.81 9.58 -6.14
C ASP A 117 26.18 10.22 -4.82
N VAL A 118 27.36 9.88 -4.31
CA VAL A 118 27.89 10.47 -3.07
C VAL A 118 28.44 11.86 -3.37
N LEU A 119 27.79 12.86 -2.78
CA LEU A 119 28.20 14.26 -2.83
C LEU A 119 29.28 14.58 -1.81
N GLN A 120 29.15 14.02 -0.61
CA GLN A 120 30.07 14.22 0.51
C GLN A 120 30.15 12.92 1.32
N ALA A 121 31.36 12.47 1.62
CA ALA A 121 31.63 11.21 2.30
C ALA A 121 32.29 11.47 3.66
N ASP A 122 31.63 11.04 4.73
CA ASP A 122 32.13 11.05 6.10
C ASP A 122 31.77 9.72 6.79
N GLY A 123 31.95 8.59 6.12
CA GLY A 123 31.61 7.26 6.65
C GLY A 123 30.14 6.86 6.44
N GLY A 124 29.89 5.55 6.30
CA GLY A 124 28.53 5.01 6.11
C GLY A 124 27.88 5.34 4.76
N THR A 125 28.65 5.65 3.71
CA THR A 125 28.07 6.06 2.40
C THR A 125 27.24 4.95 1.75
N ARG A 126 27.66 3.68 1.90
CA ARG A 126 26.96 2.52 1.33
C ARG A 126 25.60 2.27 2.01
N THR A 127 25.53 2.45 3.33
CA THR A 127 24.33 2.24 4.13
C THR A 127 23.35 3.41 3.97
N ALA A 128 23.87 4.63 3.87
CA ALA A 128 23.10 5.81 3.47
C ALA A 128 22.51 5.63 2.06
N ALA A 129 23.29 5.13 1.09
CA ALA A 129 22.81 4.88 -0.27
C ALA A 129 21.65 3.87 -0.31
N ILE A 130 21.73 2.75 0.41
CA ILE A 130 20.61 1.77 0.50
C ILE A 130 19.37 2.42 1.10
N THR A 131 19.54 3.15 2.20
CA THR A 131 18.43 3.78 2.93
C THR A 131 17.74 4.87 2.09
N GLY A 132 18.51 5.71 1.38
CA GLY A 132 17.96 6.72 0.48
C GLY A 132 17.38 6.12 -0.81
N ALA A 133 18.03 5.12 -1.40
CA ALA A 133 17.53 4.47 -2.61
C ALA A 133 16.18 3.76 -2.40
N MET A 134 15.91 3.26 -1.20
CA MET A 134 14.58 2.77 -0.83
C MET A 134 13.51 3.89 -0.93
N VAL A 135 13.82 5.10 -0.49
CA VAL A 135 12.91 6.26 -0.58
C VAL A 135 12.68 6.63 -2.04
N ALA A 136 13.75 6.76 -2.84
CA ALA A 136 13.64 7.03 -4.27
C ALA A 136 12.82 5.97 -5.02
N LEU A 137 12.98 4.69 -4.66
CA LEU A 137 12.21 3.57 -5.19
C LEU A 137 10.71 3.72 -4.88
N VAL A 138 10.35 4.08 -3.64
CA VAL A 138 8.96 4.31 -3.23
C VAL A 138 8.34 5.48 -4.01
N CYS A 139 9.08 6.58 -4.18
CA CYS A 139 8.61 7.72 -4.98
C CYS A 139 8.32 7.31 -6.44
N ALA A 140 9.23 6.55 -7.07
CA ALA A 140 9.02 6.07 -8.44
C ALA A 140 7.83 5.13 -8.56
N VAL A 141 7.65 4.22 -7.61
CA VAL A 141 6.48 3.33 -7.55
C VAL A 141 5.18 4.11 -7.34
N SER A 142 5.18 5.12 -6.46
CA SER A 142 4.02 6.00 -6.23
C SER A 142 3.60 6.66 -7.54
N LYS A 143 4.56 7.25 -8.27
CA LYS A 143 4.31 7.89 -9.55
C LYS A 143 3.72 6.91 -10.59
N LEU A 144 4.24 5.68 -10.67
CA LEU A 144 3.68 4.65 -11.57
C LEU A 144 2.24 4.26 -11.22
N LEU A 145 1.88 4.29 -9.94
CA LEU A 145 0.50 4.01 -9.49
C LEU A 145 -0.42 5.18 -9.81
N ASP A 146 0.02 6.41 -9.53
CA ASP A 146 -0.75 7.63 -9.82
C ASP A 146 -0.98 7.80 -11.33
N GLU A 147 -0.04 7.34 -12.16
CA GLU A 147 -0.18 7.28 -13.62
C GLU A 147 -0.99 6.07 -14.13
N GLY A 148 -1.43 5.17 -13.25
CA GLY A 148 -2.18 3.95 -13.60
C GLY A 148 -1.37 2.89 -14.36
N LYS A 149 -0.04 3.03 -14.43
CA LYS A 149 0.88 2.06 -15.07
C LYS A 149 1.06 0.79 -14.24
N LEU A 150 0.85 0.90 -12.94
CA LEU A 150 0.74 -0.21 -12.00
C LEU A 150 -0.66 -0.24 -11.38
N LEU A 151 -1.21 -1.43 -11.18
CA LEU A 151 -2.51 -1.62 -10.52
C LEU A 151 -2.37 -1.68 -8.98
N ARG A 152 -1.19 -2.02 -8.48
CA ARG A 152 -0.89 -2.16 -7.05
C ARG A 152 0.59 -1.92 -6.79
N SER A 153 0.94 -1.52 -5.57
CA SER A 153 2.34 -1.38 -5.18
C SER A 153 3.05 -2.74 -5.24
N PRO A 154 4.20 -2.85 -5.91
CA PRO A 154 5.04 -4.04 -5.88
C PRO A 154 5.96 -4.06 -4.64
N ILE A 155 6.00 -3.00 -3.83
CA ILE A 155 6.84 -2.95 -2.62
C ILE A 155 6.21 -3.81 -1.52
N THR A 156 6.96 -4.80 -1.06
CA THR A 156 6.54 -5.78 -0.04
C THR A 156 7.20 -5.55 1.31
N HIS A 157 8.40 -4.95 1.33
CA HIS A 157 9.16 -4.67 2.54
C HIS A 157 9.79 -3.28 2.50
N GLN A 158 9.87 -2.66 3.68
CA GLN A 158 10.69 -1.48 3.90
C GLN A 158 12.12 -1.94 4.25
N ILE A 159 13.13 -1.36 3.60
CA ILE A 159 14.54 -1.70 3.84
C ILE A 159 15.33 -0.47 4.25
N ALA A 160 16.17 -0.62 5.27
CA ALA A 160 17.18 0.36 5.65
C ALA A 160 18.46 -0.35 6.11
N ALA A 161 19.56 0.40 6.13
CA ALA A 161 20.88 -0.14 6.43
C ALA A 161 21.68 0.82 7.31
N ILE A 162 22.53 0.27 8.17
CA ILE A 162 23.39 1.06 9.06
C ILE A 162 24.76 0.40 9.23
N SER A 163 25.79 1.21 9.45
CA SER A 163 27.11 0.72 9.85
C SER A 163 27.20 0.67 11.38
N VAL A 164 27.93 -0.31 11.88
CA VAL A 164 28.28 -0.49 13.29
C VAL A 164 29.73 -0.97 13.35
N GLY A 165 30.40 -0.74 14.46
CA GLY A 165 31.73 -1.28 14.63
C GLY A 165 32.24 -1.14 16.05
N VAL A 166 33.45 -1.63 16.28
CA VAL A 166 34.16 -1.49 17.56
C VAL A 166 35.23 -0.44 17.37
N VAL A 167 35.20 0.61 18.19
CA VAL A 167 36.19 1.69 18.23
C VAL A 167 36.69 1.78 19.66
N ASP A 168 38.00 1.71 19.87
CA ASP A 168 38.61 1.70 21.21
C ASP A 168 37.92 0.72 22.18
N ASP A 169 37.71 -0.52 21.71
CA ASP A 169 37.01 -1.62 22.40
C ASP A 169 35.56 -1.31 22.82
N THR A 170 34.96 -0.27 22.23
CA THR A 170 33.57 0.14 22.47
C THR A 170 32.71 -0.07 21.21
N PRO A 171 31.67 -0.92 21.26
CA PRO A 171 30.69 -1.03 20.19
C PRO A 171 29.99 0.31 19.95
N CYS A 172 29.95 0.74 18.69
CA CYS A 172 29.41 2.03 18.25
C CYS A 172 28.50 1.83 17.02
N VAL A 173 27.46 2.66 16.92
CA VAL A 173 26.58 2.75 15.75
C VAL A 173 26.93 3.97 14.90
N ASP A 174 26.75 3.81 13.58
CA ASP A 174 26.88 4.85 12.56
C ASP A 174 28.21 5.61 12.65
N LEU A 175 29.27 4.90 12.24
CA LEU A 175 30.64 5.38 12.26
C LEU A 175 30.85 6.51 11.25
N CYS A 176 31.47 7.60 11.69
CA CYS A 176 32.01 8.61 10.76
C CYS A 176 33.33 8.14 10.14
N TYR A 177 33.89 8.88 9.17
CA TYR A 177 35.13 8.46 8.49
C TYR A 177 36.30 8.26 9.46
N GLU A 178 36.47 9.16 10.43
CA GLU A 178 37.55 9.09 11.41
C GLU A 178 37.42 7.85 12.31
N GLU A 179 36.20 7.49 12.67
CA GLU A 179 35.90 6.30 13.49
C GLU A 179 36.09 5.00 12.69
N ASP A 180 35.56 4.95 11.47
CA ASP A 180 35.67 3.83 10.53
C ASP A 180 37.14 3.51 10.24
N SER A 181 37.96 4.53 9.97
CA SER A 181 39.38 4.37 9.63
C SER A 181 40.26 3.77 10.73
N ARG A 182 39.79 3.76 11.98
CA ARG A 182 40.52 3.23 13.15
C ARG A 182 39.76 2.11 13.86
N ALA A 183 38.62 1.67 13.32
CA ALA A 183 37.80 0.66 13.94
C ALA A 183 38.54 -0.69 14.01
N GLN A 184 38.44 -1.37 15.16
CA GLN A 184 38.92 -2.75 15.26
C GLN A 184 38.05 -3.71 14.45
N VAL A 185 36.77 -3.37 14.31
CA VAL A 185 35.74 -4.15 13.61
C VAL A 185 34.83 -3.18 12.87
N ASP A 186 34.61 -3.40 11.58
CA ASP A 186 33.60 -2.72 10.77
C ASP A 186 32.53 -3.73 10.35
N MET A 187 31.26 -3.36 10.50
CA MET A 187 30.14 -4.17 10.07
C MET A 187 29.00 -3.33 9.51
N ASN A 188 28.46 -3.78 8.37
CA ASN A 188 27.29 -3.21 7.73
C ASN A 188 26.11 -4.17 7.88
N ILE A 189 24.97 -3.65 8.31
CA ILE A 189 23.74 -4.42 8.54
C ILE A 189 22.64 -3.85 7.65
N VAL A 190 21.91 -4.71 6.95
CA VAL A 190 20.70 -4.40 6.19
C VAL A 190 19.55 -5.25 6.72
N MET A 191 18.43 -4.63 7.08
CA MET A 191 17.25 -5.35 7.59
C MET A 191 15.95 -4.80 6.99
N ASN A 192 14.90 -5.62 7.06
CA ASN A 192 13.54 -5.20 6.76
C ASN A 192 12.75 -4.78 8.02
N GLU A 193 11.53 -4.29 7.85
CA GLU A 193 10.67 -3.81 8.94
C GLU A 193 10.26 -4.91 9.94
N LYS A 194 10.31 -6.18 9.54
CA LYS A 194 10.04 -7.34 10.40
C LYS A 194 11.21 -7.70 11.31
N GLY A 195 12.36 -7.04 11.13
CA GLY A 195 13.59 -7.36 11.84
C GLY A 195 14.35 -8.55 11.25
N GLU A 196 14.05 -8.94 10.01
CA GLU A 196 14.76 -10.00 9.30
C GLU A 196 16.01 -9.41 8.62
N PHE A 197 17.11 -10.16 8.62
CA PHE A 197 18.36 -9.74 7.98
C PHE A 197 18.30 -9.95 6.47
N VAL A 198 18.54 -8.89 5.71
CA VAL A 198 18.67 -8.92 4.26
C VAL A 198 20.11 -9.19 3.86
N GLU A 199 21.06 -8.49 4.48
CA GLU A 199 22.49 -8.68 4.26
C GLU A 199 23.27 -8.28 5.52
N LEU A 200 24.35 -9.02 5.80
CA LEU A 200 25.25 -8.78 6.93
C LEU A 200 26.70 -8.91 6.43
N GLN A 201 27.49 -7.85 6.58
CA GLN A 201 28.90 -7.84 6.19
C GLN A 201 29.75 -7.33 7.35
N GLY A 202 30.43 -8.23 8.07
CA GLY A 202 31.31 -7.89 9.19
C GLY A 202 32.75 -8.31 8.95
N THR A 203 33.69 -7.41 9.22
CA THR A 203 35.13 -7.64 9.06
C THR A 203 35.87 -7.15 10.31
N GLY A 204 36.69 -8.03 10.89
CA GLY A 204 37.65 -7.64 11.94
C GLY A 204 38.91 -7.08 11.30
N GLU A 205 38.95 -5.77 11.04
CA GLU A 205 40.10 -5.14 10.36
C GLU A 205 41.34 -5.07 11.25
N GLY A 206 41.16 -4.70 12.53
CA GLY A 206 42.24 -4.60 13.50
C GLY A 206 42.43 -5.85 14.36
N ARG A 207 41.34 -6.55 14.67
CA ARG A 207 41.35 -7.84 15.38
C ARG A 207 40.09 -8.65 15.14
N SER A 208 40.12 -9.93 15.49
CA SER A 208 38.91 -10.74 15.62
C SER A 208 38.00 -10.22 16.74
N PHE A 209 36.72 -10.54 16.64
CA PHE A 209 35.70 -10.16 17.61
C PHE A 209 34.96 -11.39 18.14
N THR A 210 34.43 -11.24 19.35
CA THR A 210 33.73 -12.29 20.08
C THR A 210 32.25 -12.35 19.68
N GLN A 211 31.59 -13.45 20.01
CA GLN A 211 30.13 -13.57 19.85
C GLN A 211 29.38 -12.49 20.66
N ALA A 212 29.90 -12.10 21.83
CA ALA A 212 29.29 -11.06 22.65
C ALA A 212 29.34 -9.69 21.97
N GLU A 213 30.48 -9.35 21.35
CA GLU A 213 30.62 -8.12 20.56
C GLU A 213 29.71 -8.16 19.33
N LEU A 214 29.66 -9.28 18.61
CA LEU A 214 28.75 -9.45 17.48
C LEU A 214 27.29 -9.19 17.88
N ASN A 215 26.82 -9.81 18.96
CA ASN A 215 25.44 -9.62 19.45
C ASN A 215 25.17 -8.15 19.81
N ALA A 216 26.11 -7.49 20.49
CA ALA A 216 25.97 -6.07 20.83
C ALA A 216 25.84 -5.18 19.57
N LEU A 217 26.68 -5.43 18.55
CA LEU A 217 26.63 -4.70 17.29
C LEU A 217 25.31 -4.96 16.52
N LEU A 218 24.81 -6.20 16.52
CA LEU A 218 23.52 -6.54 15.91
C LEU A 218 22.36 -5.83 16.60
N ASP A 219 22.35 -5.80 17.94
CA ASP A 219 21.31 -5.13 18.73
C ASP A 219 21.29 -3.61 18.49
N MET A 220 22.49 -3.00 18.46
CA MET A 220 22.64 -1.57 18.16
C MET A 220 22.22 -1.25 16.73
N GLY A 221 22.65 -2.08 15.77
CA GLY A 221 22.29 -1.95 14.36
C GLY A 221 20.78 -2.06 14.15
N ALA A 222 20.12 -3.03 14.76
CA ALA A 222 18.67 -3.18 14.67
C ALA A 222 17.91 -1.96 15.23
N LYS A 223 18.36 -1.37 16.34
CA LYS A 223 17.78 -0.13 16.88
C LYS A 223 17.99 1.05 15.93
N GLY A 224 19.20 1.20 15.40
CA GLY A 224 19.53 2.26 14.45
C GLY A 224 18.73 2.15 13.14
N ILE A 225 18.57 0.94 12.60
CA ILE A 225 17.77 0.68 11.41
C ILE A 225 16.30 1.04 11.63
N ARG A 226 15.70 0.70 12.77
CA ARG A 226 14.33 1.12 13.10
C ARG A 226 14.20 2.65 13.10
N ALA A 227 15.17 3.36 13.68
CA ALA A 227 15.17 4.82 13.66
C ALA A 227 15.28 5.40 12.24
N LEU A 228 16.09 4.78 11.37
CA LEU A 228 16.19 5.16 9.95
C LEU A 228 14.89 4.90 9.19
N MET A 229 14.21 3.79 9.47
CA MET A 229 12.90 3.48 8.87
C MET A 229 11.82 4.49 9.24
N GLU A 230 11.82 4.99 10.47
CA GLU A 230 10.95 6.11 10.84
C GLU A 230 11.28 7.37 10.06
N LYS A 231 12.58 7.67 9.84
CA LYS A 231 12.98 8.81 8.99
C LYS A 231 12.57 8.67 7.52
N GLN A 232 12.59 7.45 6.97
CA GLN A 232 12.05 7.20 5.63
C GLN A 232 10.54 7.51 5.60
N LYS A 233 9.78 7.01 6.58
CA LYS A 233 8.32 7.25 6.67
C LYS A 233 8.00 8.75 6.80
N ASP A 234 8.71 9.45 7.69
CA ASP A 234 8.57 10.90 7.89
C ASP A 234 8.76 11.67 6.57
N SER A 235 9.70 11.23 5.74
CA SER A 235 10.01 11.91 4.47
C SER A 235 9.03 11.65 3.34
N LEU A 236 8.26 10.55 3.39
CA LEU A 236 7.47 10.06 2.27
C LEU A 236 6.01 10.57 2.23
N ALA A 237 5.61 11.49 3.11
CA ALA A 237 4.28 12.12 3.12
C ALA A 237 3.12 11.14 2.82
N GLU A 238 2.31 11.36 1.77
CA GLU A 238 1.23 10.46 1.34
C GLU A 238 1.74 9.16 0.69
N SER A 239 2.89 9.21 0.00
CA SER A 239 3.53 8.04 -0.62
C SER A 239 3.95 6.96 0.40
N LYS A 240 3.92 7.27 1.71
CA LYS A 240 4.14 6.29 2.79
C LYS A 240 3.22 5.07 2.69
N ARG A 241 2.03 5.22 2.10
CA ARG A 241 1.07 4.11 1.87
C ARG A 241 1.63 2.99 0.99
N HIS A 242 2.73 3.24 0.27
CA HIS A 242 3.39 2.27 -0.60
C HIS A 242 4.61 1.59 0.04
N LEU A 243 4.99 1.92 1.29
CA LEU A 243 6.18 1.38 1.98
C LEU A 243 6.03 -0.07 2.49
N SER A 244 4.82 -0.61 2.57
CA SER A 244 4.55 -1.94 3.12
C SER A 244 3.42 -2.66 2.40
N ALA A 245 3.46 -4.00 2.42
CA ALA A 245 2.38 -4.83 1.88
C ALA A 245 1.02 -4.43 2.46
N LYS A 246 0.05 -4.16 1.58
CA LYS A 246 -1.31 -3.77 2.00
C LYS A 246 -1.97 -4.95 2.73
N PRO A 247 -2.56 -4.74 3.93
CA PRO A 247 -3.29 -5.79 4.63
C PRO A 247 -4.38 -6.40 3.73
N THR A 248 -4.58 -7.71 3.81
CA THR A 248 -5.61 -8.40 3.02
C THR A 248 -7.00 -8.05 3.55
N LEU A 249 -7.92 -7.72 2.65
CA LEU A 249 -9.34 -7.51 2.93
C LEU A 249 -10.16 -8.44 2.06
N VAL A 250 -10.91 -9.34 2.68
CA VAL A 250 -11.79 -10.27 1.96
C VAL A 250 -13.13 -9.59 1.66
N VAL A 251 -13.62 -9.68 0.43
CA VAL A 251 -14.98 -9.26 0.07
C VAL A 251 -15.89 -10.47 0.11
N ALA A 252 -16.84 -10.47 1.05
CA ALA A 252 -17.89 -11.48 1.20
C ALA A 252 -19.01 -11.30 0.17
N SER A 253 -18.66 -11.42 -1.11
CA SER A 253 -19.59 -11.33 -2.23
C SER A 253 -19.13 -12.25 -3.36
N SER A 254 -20.09 -12.86 -4.06
CA SER A 254 -19.85 -13.60 -5.31
C SER A 254 -19.97 -12.70 -6.56
N ASN A 255 -20.42 -11.45 -6.40
CA ASN A 255 -20.65 -10.54 -7.52
C ASN A 255 -19.35 -9.85 -7.95
N GLN A 256 -18.86 -10.20 -9.14
CA GLN A 256 -17.62 -9.67 -9.72
C GLN A 256 -17.62 -8.16 -9.97
N HIS A 257 -18.78 -7.55 -10.20
CA HIS A 257 -18.87 -6.10 -10.35
C HIS A 257 -18.65 -5.40 -9.02
N LYS A 258 -19.28 -5.90 -7.94
CA LYS A 258 -19.09 -5.37 -6.58
C LYS A 258 -17.64 -5.50 -6.10
N ILE A 259 -17.00 -6.64 -6.36
CA ILE A 259 -15.59 -6.86 -6.00
C ILE A 259 -14.69 -5.84 -6.70
N ARG A 260 -14.93 -5.56 -7.99
CA ARG A 260 -14.16 -4.57 -8.75
C ARG A 260 -14.33 -3.15 -8.21
N GLU A 261 -15.56 -2.77 -7.86
CA GLU A 261 -15.85 -1.46 -7.27
C GLU A 261 -15.15 -1.29 -5.90
N LEU A 262 -15.26 -2.30 -5.02
CA LEU A 262 -14.58 -2.29 -3.73
C LEU A 262 -13.05 -2.34 -3.87
N GLN A 263 -12.52 -3.05 -4.87
CA GLN A 263 -11.11 -3.04 -5.20
C GLN A 263 -10.64 -1.66 -5.66
N HIS A 264 -11.46 -0.89 -6.38
CA HIS A 264 -11.12 0.47 -6.78
C HIS A 264 -11.08 1.42 -5.56
N ILE A 265 -12.01 1.27 -4.62
CA ILE A 265 -12.12 2.16 -3.45
C ILE A 265 -11.11 1.82 -2.35
N PHE A 266 -11.03 0.54 -1.97
CA PHE A 266 -10.20 0.09 -0.84
C PHE A 266 -8.82 -0.40 -1.28
N GLY A 267 -8.61 -0.58 -2.58
CA GLY A 267 -7.37 -1.14 -3.14
C GLY A 267 -6.12 -0.35 -2.83
N ASP A 268 -6.23 0.95 -2.57
CA ASP A 268 -5.11 1.81 -2.15
C ASP A 268 -4.58 1.48 -0.76
N TYR A 269 -5.43 0.92 0.10
CA TYR A 269 -5.12 0.65 1.51
C TYR A 269 -5.05 -0.85 1.81
N TYR A 270 -5.75 -1.67 1.03
CA TYR A 270 -5.89 -3.11 1.26
C TYR A 270 -5.61 -3.91 0.00
N THR A 271 -5.09 -5.13 0.18
CA THR A 271 -5.12 -6.16 -0.86
C THR A 271 -6.51 -6.78 -0.85
N VAL A 272 -7.38 -6.32 -1.74
CA VAL A 272 -8.77 -6.79 -1.80
C VAL A 272 -8.83 -8.14 -2.52
N VAL A 273 -9.42 -9.14 -1.89
CA VAL A 273 -9.55 -10.51 -2.44
C VAL A 273 -11.01 -10.97 -2.33
N SER A 274 -11.44 -11.85 -3.23
CA SER A 274 -12.78 -12.45 -3.12
C SER A 274 -12.82 -13.51 -2.02
N MET A 275 -14.01 -13.81 -1.47
CA MET A 275 -14.19 -14.90 -0.51
C MET A 275 -13.70 -16.26 -1.05
N VAL A 276 -13.87 -16.52 -2.35
CA VAL A 276 -13.37 -17.74 -3.02
C VAL A 276 -11.85 -17.79 -3.01
N ALA A 277 -11.19 -16.68 -3.35
CA ALA A 277 -9.72 -16.59 -3.32
C ALA A 277 -9.17 -16.70 -1.90
N ALA A 278 -9.95 -16.30 -0.89
CA ALA A 278 -9.64 -16.49 0.52
C ALA A 278 -9.93 -17.91 1.04
N GLY A 279 -10.41 -18.83 0.18
CA GLY A 279 -10.67 -20.22 0.53
C GLY A 279 -12.09 -20.53 1.04
N PHE A 280 -13.04 -19.59 0.89
CA PHE A 280 -14.42 -19.75 1.32
C PHE A 280 -15.38 -19.89 0.12
N ASN A 281 -16.08 -21.02 0.04
CA ASN A 281 -16.96 -21.38 -1.09
C ASN A 281 -18.39 -21.78 -0.66
N ALA A 282 -18.73 -21.69 0.63
CA ALA A 282 -20.02 -22.11 1.13
C ALA A 282 -21.11 -21.03 0.88
N PRO A 283 -22.38 -21.41 0.72
CA PRO A 283 -23.47 -20.44 0.72
C PRO A 283 -23.57 -19.77 2.10
N ILE A 284 -23.94 -18.50 2.11
CA ILE A 284 -24.19 -17.72 3.33
C ILE A 284 -25.69 -17.51 3.45
N GLU A 285 -26.27 -17.91 4.57
CA GLU A 285 -27.70 -17.76 4.80
C GLU A 285 -28.01 -16.39 5.40
N GLU A 286 -28.61 -15.51 4.60
CA GLU A 286 -28.99 -14.15 4.98
C GLU A 286 -30.38 -14.15 5.65
N THR A 287 -30.39 -14.29 6.98
CA THR A 287 -31.62 -14.44 7.79
C THR A 287 -32.08 -13.15 8.48
N ALA A 288 -31.33 -12.05 8.36
CA ALA A 288 -31.69 -10.80 9.00
C ALA A 288 -32.75 -10.02 8.22
N THR A 289 -33.48 -9.17 8.93
CA THR A 289 -34.54 -8.30 8.37
C THR A 289 -34.03 -6.90 8.02
N THR A 290 -32.73 -6.63 8.19
CA THR A 290 -32.11 -5.33 7.90
C THR A 290 -30.89 -5.51 7.00
N PHE A 291 -30.58 -4.49 6.19
CA PHE A 291 -29.39 -4.50 5.31
C PHE A 291 -28.10 -4.66 6.14
N ALA A 292 -27.97 -3.91 7.24
CA ALA A 292 -26.82 -4.02 8.14
C ALA A 292 -26.69 -5.42 8.75
N GLY A 293 -27.81 -6.05 9.14
CA GLY A 293 -27.80 -7.41 9.68
C GLY A 293 -27.31 -8.44 8.67
N ASN A 294 -27.80 -8.37 7.41
CA ASN A 294 -27.36 -9.30 6.36
C ASN A 294 -25.89 -9.07 5.98
N ALA A 295 -25.46 -7.81 5.88
CA ALA A 295 -24.06 -7.48 5.67
C ALA A 295 -23.19 -8.04 6.81
N ALA A 296 -23.60 -7.87 8.07
CA ALA A 296 -22.87 -8.38 9.23
C ALA A 296 -22.75 -9.92 9.20
N ILE A 297 -23.84 -10.65 8.95
CA ILE A 297 -23.83 -12.11 8.83
C ILE A 297 -22.82 -12.55 7.76
N LYS A 298 -22.80 -11.90 6.60
CA LYS A 298 -21.84 -12.19 5.52
C LYS A 298 -20.40 -11.95 5.95
N ALA A 299 -20.10 -10.77 6.51
CA ALA A 299 -18.76 -10.41 6.94
C ALA A 299 -18.24 -11.35 8.04
N GLU A 300 -19.07 -11.63 9.03
CA GLU A 300 -18.75 -12.49 10.17
C GLU A 300 -18.53 -13.94 9.77
N THR A 301 -19.41 -14.50 8.94
CA THR A 301 -19.30 -15.89 8.49
C THR A 301 -17.99 -16.11 7.73
N VAL A 302 -17.67 -15.23 6.78
CA VAL A 302 -16.46 -15.35 5.97
C VAL A 302 -15.21 -15.04 6.80
N SER A 303 -15.25 -14.04 7.69
CA SER A 303 -14.12 -13.74 8.58
C SER A 303 -13.83 -14.89 9.56
N ALA A 304 -14.86 -15.51 10.13
CA ALA A 304 -14.70 -16.66 11.02
C ALA A 304 -14.06 -17.87 10.32
N ALA A 305 -14.42 -18.10 9.05
CA ALA A 305 -13.87 -19.22 8.27
C ALA A 305 -12.44 -18.97 7.77
N THR A 306 -12.12 -17.73 7.38
CA THR A 306 -10.84 -17.38 6.76
C THR A 306 -9.79 -16.88 7.75
N GLY A 307 -10.21 -16.40 8.93
CA GLY A 307 -9.35 -15.71 9.89
C GLY A 307 -8.88 -14.33 9.43
N LEU A 308 -9.47 -13.77 8.36
CA LEU A 308 -9.05 -12.51 7.76
C LEU A 308 -10.08 -11.39 8.03
N PRO A 309 -9.66 -10.11 7.99
CA PRO A 309 -10.59 -8.99 7.90
C PRO A 309 -11.49 -9.12 6.66
N THR A 310 -12.79 -8.96 6.86
CA THR A 310 -13.79 -9.16 5.81
C THR A 310 -14.74 -7.99 5.74
N LEU A 311 -14.95 -7.48 4.52
CA LEU A 311 -15.97 -6.51 4.18
C LEU A 311 -17.13 -7.20 3.45
N ALA A 312 -18.36 -6.88 3.83
CA ALA A 312 -19.56 -7.31 3.13
C ALA A 312 -20.47 -6.13 2.83
N ASP A 313 -21.22 -6.21 1.73
CA ASP A 313 -22.24 -5.25 1.38
C ASP A 313 -23.62 -5.90 1.34
N ASP A 314 -24.64 -5.17 1.76
CA ASP A 314 -26.03 -5.46 1.41
C ASP A 314 -26.73 -4.19 0.94
N SER A 315 -27.54 -4.28 -0.12
CA SER A 315 -28.12 -3.10 -0.74
C SER A 315 -29.45 -3.40 -1.40
N GLY A 316 -30.34 -2.40 -1.41
CA GLY A 316 -31.65 -2.54 -2.01
C GLY A 316 -32.39 -1.22 -2.12
N LEU A 317 -33.52 -1.26 -2.82
CA LEU A 317 -34.47 -0.16 -2.90
C LEU A 317 -35.43 -0.24 -1.72
N SER A 318 -35.66 0.87 -1.05
CA SER A 318 -36.67 1.05 -0.01
C SER A 318 -37.70 2.07 -0.49
N VAL A 319 -38.98 1.71 -0.48
CA VAL A 319 -40.08 2.61 -0.87
C VAL A 319 -40.92 2.94 0.35
N GLU A 320 -41.04 4.23 0.66
CA GLU A 320 -41.58 4.71 1.94
C GLU A 320 -43.04 4.31 2.12
N VAL A 321 -43.87 4.54 1.09
CA VAL A 321 -45.31 4.22 1.12
C VAL A 321 -45.62 2.71 1.11
N LEU A 322 -44.60 1.86 0.93
CA LEU A 322 -44.70 0.41 1.03
C LEU A 322 -44.01 -0.13 2.28
N ASP A 323 -43.84 0.70 3.31
CA ASP A 323 -43.19 0.35 4.58
C ASP A 323 -41.75 -0.19 4.36
N GLY A 324 -41.06 0.34 3.34
CA GLY A 324 -39.68 -0.01 3.00
C GLY A 324 -39.54 -1.19 2.04
N ASP A 325 -40.62 -1.81 1.58
CA ASP A 325 -40.56 -2.80 0.50
C ASP A 325 -40.01 -2.15 -0.80
N PRO A 326 -39.22 -2.87 -1.62
CA PRO A 326 -38.84 -4.28 -1.49
C PRO A 326 -37.71 -4.57 -0.47
N GLY A 327 -36.99 -3.55 0.00
CA GLY A 327 -36.03 -3.65 1.10
C GLY A 327 -34.93 -4.70 0.86
N VAL A 328 -34.64 -5.49 1.90
CA VAL A 328 -33.67 -6.61 1.86
C VAL A 328 -34.03 -7.71 0.85
N TYR A 329 -35.26 -7.70 0.32
CA TYR A 329 -35.72 -8.64 -0.69
C TYR A 329 -35.58 -8.10 -2.12
N SER A 330 -34.97 -6.92 -2.30
CA SER A 330 -34.82 -6.24 -3.60
C SER A 330 -34.46 -7.14 -4.78
N ALA A 331 -33.48 -8.05 -4.63
CA ALA A 331 -33.04 -8.94 -5.71
C ALA A 331 -34.02 -10.09 -6.01
N ARG A 332 -34.89 -10.45 -5.06
CA ARG A 332 -35.79 -11.62 -5.10
C ARG A 332 -37.26 -11.25 -4.85
N TYR A 333 -37.63 -9.99 -5.07
CA TYR A 333 -38.91 -9.45 -4.64
C TYR A 333 -40.11 -10.17 -5.25
N ALA A 334 -40.12 -10.30 -6.59
CA ALA A 334 -41.15 -11.04 -7.30
C ALA A 334 -41.11 -12.54 -6.98
N MET A 335 -39.93 -13.12 -6.78
CA MET A 335 -39.79 -14.54 -6.44
C MET A 335 -40.45 -14.85 -5.09
N MET A 336 -40.32 -13.94 -4.12
CA MET A 336 -40.96 -14.09 -2.82
C MET A 336 -42.49 -13.94 -2.87
N ALA A 337 -42.99 -13.20 -3.85
CA ALA A 337 -44.42 -13.11 -4.15
C ALA A 337 -44.94 -14.29 -5.00
N GLY A 338 -44.05 -15.17 -5.50
CA GLY A 338 -44.43 -16.24 -6.44
C GLY A 338 -44.73 -15.74 -7.86
N GLU A 339 -44.19 -14.59 -8.24
CA GLU A 339 -44.53 -13.85 -9.47
C GLU A 339 -43.40 -13.80 -10.50
N GLY A 340 -42.54 -14.81 -10.49
CA GLY A 340 -41.39 -14.92 -11.38
C GLY A 340 -40.09 -14.45 -10.74
N SER A 341 -39.06 -14.22 -11.56
CA SER A 341 -37.73 -13.85 -11.10
C SER A 341 -37.06 -12.86 -12.06
N GLY A 342 -36.03 -12.17 -11.58
CA GLY A 342 -35.27 -11.18 -12.33
C GLY A 342 -35.88 -9.77 -12.29
N ASP A 343 -35.12 -8.82 -12.82
CA ASP A 343 -35.38 -7.38 -12.68
C ASP A 343 -36.74 -6.96 -13.27
N ALA A 344 -37.11 -7.50 -14.44
CA ALA A 344 -38.40 -7.19 -15.07
C ALA A 344 -39.61 -7.63 -14.20
N ALA A 345 -39.52 -8.80 -13.56
CA ALA A 345 -40.58 -9.29 -12.68
C ALA A 345 -40.65 -8.45 -11.39
N ASN A 346 -39.49 -8.11 -10.84
CA ASN A 346 -39.36 -7.23 -9.67
C ASN A 346 -39.97 -5.83 -9.93
N ASN A 347 -39.63 -5.22 -11.07
CA ASN A 347 -40.13 -3.91 -11.49
C ASN A 347 -41.65 -3.95 -11.74
N ALA A 348 -42.16 -5.00 -12.40
CA ALA A 348 -43.59 -5.17 -12.64
C ALA A 348 -44.40 -5.29 -11.33
N LEU A 349 -43.91 -6.07 -10.37
CA LEU A 349 -44.54 -6.19 -9.05
C LEU A 349 -44.53 -4.85 -8.31
N LEU A 350 -43.39 -4.15 -8.33
CA LEU A 350 -43.24 -2.85 -7.68
C LEU A 350 -44.22 -1.83 -8.25
N LEU A 351 -44.25 -1.65 -9.56
CA LEU A 351 -45.18 -0.74 -10.24
C LEU A 351 -46.64 -1.07 -9.92
N ARG A 352 -47.00 -2.36 -9.88
CA ARG A 352 -48.35 -2.79 -9.55
C ARG A 352 -48.73 -2.43 -8.11
N ARG A 353 -47.82 -2.59 -7.14
CA ARG A 353 -48.06 -2.20 -5.74
C ARG A 353 -48.11 -0.68 -5.54
N MET A 354 -47.46 0.07 -6.41
CA MET A 354 -47.47 1.54 -6.42
C MET A 354 -48.67 2.15 -7.14
N LYS A 355 -49.50 1.35 -7.81
CA LYS A 355 -50.69 1.83 -8.51
C LYS A 355 -51.63 2.58 -7.57
N GLY A 356 -51.95 3.83 -7.92
CA GLY A 356 -52.84 4.69 -7.13
C GLY A 356 -52.19 5.31 -5.89
N LYS A 357 -50.88 5.13 -5.67
CA LYS A 357 -50.14 5.80 -4.59
C LYS A 357 -49.53 7.11 -5.12
N THR A 358 -49.78 8.19 -4.40
CA THR A 358 -49.32 9.55 -4.75
C THR A 358 -47.92 9.83 -4.23
N ASP A 359 -47.58 9.28 -3.06
CA ASP A 359 -46.22 9.32 -2.54
C ASP A 359 -45.37 8.30 -3.29
N ARG A 360 -44.27 8.80 -3.86
CA ARG A 360 -43.31 8.03 -4.68
C ARG A 360 -41.90 8.11 -4.10
N SER A 361 -41.76 8.60 -2.88
CA SER A 361 -40.48 8.69 -2.17
C SER A 361 -39.86 7.31 -2.03
N CYS A 362 -38.62 7.18 -2.50
CA CYS A 362 -37.84 5.97 -2.36
C CYS A 362 -36.37 6.31 -2.13
N ALA A 363 -35.62 5.34 -1.64
CA ALA A 363 -34.19 5.47 -1.50
C ALA A 363 -33.51 4.15 -1.80
N PHE A 364 -32.39 4.21 -2.50
CA PHE A 364 -31.43 3.12 -2.42
C PHE A 364 -30.66 3.21 -1.11
N ILE A 365 -30.53 2.08 -0.42
CA ILE A 365 -29.83 1.97 0.86
C ILE A 365 -28.73 0.90 0.70
N CYS A 366 -27.53 1.21 1.16
CA CYS A 366 -26.40 0.28 1.25
C CYS A 366 -25.92 0.26 2.70
N ALA A 367 -25.78 -0.94 3.25
CA ALA A 367 -25.04 -1.15 4.48
C ALA A 367 -23.77 -1.94 4.16
N LEU A 368 -22.64 -1.44 4.66
CA LEU A 368 -21.36 -2.14 4.67
C LEU A 368 -21.08 -2.62 6.07
N ALA A 369 -20.61 -3.86 6.18
CA ALA A 369 -20.15 -4.44 7.43
C ALA A 369 -18.68 -4.84 7.30
N LEU A 370 -17.84 -4.36 8.22
CA LEU A 370 -16.45 -4.74 8.35
C LEU A 370 -16.27 -5.58 9.60
N LYS A 371 -15.88 -6.85 9.41
CA LYS A 371 -15.48 -7.74 10.48
C LYS A 371 -13.96 -7.84 10.53
N ILE A 372 -13.38 -7.47 11.67
CA ILE A 372 -11.98 -7.75 12.00
C ILE A 372 -11.96 -8.86 13.07
N PRO A 373 -11.17 -9.94 12.91
CA PRO A 373 -11.04 -10.98 13.92
C PRO A 373 -10.74 -10.40 15.31
N GLY A 374 -11.50 -10.83 16.32
CA GLY A 374 -11.37 -10.37 17.70
C GLY A 374 -11.96 -8.98 18.00
N ARG A 375 -12.62 -8.32 17.05
CA ARG A 375 -13.33 -7.04 17.27
C ARG A 375 -14.82 -7.16 16.99
N GLU A 376 -15.60 -6.20 17.49
CA GLU A 376 -17.00 -6.03 17.10
C GLU A 376 -17.11 -5.65 15.62
N THR A 377 -18.24 -5.99 15.01
CA THR A 377 -18.49 -5.71 13.60
C THR A 377 -18.84 -4.23 13.44
N LEU A 378 -18.11 -3.55 12.56
CA LEU A 378 -18.30 -2.13 12.27
C LEU A 378 -19.26 -1.97 11.10
N ILE A 379 -20.20 -1.05 11.22
CA ILE A 379 -21.24 -0.81 10.21
C ILE A 379 -21.12 0.62 9.67
N ALA A 380 -21.23 0.77 8.35
CA ALA A 380 -21.39 2.05 7.69
C ALA A 380 -22.58 1.99 6.73
N GLU A 381 -23.43 3.01 6.77
CA GLU A 381 -24.63 3.07 5.92
C GLU A 381 -24.61 4.31 5.02
N GLY A 382 -25.01 4.09 3.77
CA GLY A 382 -25.21 5.13 2.78
C GLY A 382 -26.61 5.02 2.18
N SER A 383 -27.25 6.16 1.97
CA SER A 383 -28.55 6.26 1.33
C SER A 383 -28.50 7.25 0.17
N CYS A 384 -29.29 6.98 -0.87
CA CYS A 384 -29.49 7.87 -1.99
C CYS A 384 -31.00 8.04 -2.20
N PRO A 385 -31.57 9.19 -1.80
CA PRO A 385 -32.99 9.46 -1.97
C PRO A 385 -33.32 9.75 -3.43
N GLY A 386 -34.54 9.40 -3.83
CA GLY A 386 -35.07 9.64 -5.16
C GLY A 386 -36.58 9.44 -5.22
N VAL A 387 -37.09 9.44 -6.44
CA VAL A 387 -38.53 9.34 -6.73
C VAL A 387 -38.77 8.16 -7.67
N LEU A 388 -39.75 7.33 -7.35
CA LEU A 388 -40.12 6.20 -8.19
C LEU A 388 -41.01 6.64 -9.36
N LEU A 389 -40.58 6.37 -10.59
CA LEU A 389 -41.34 6.64 -11.81
C LEU A 389 -42.53 5.68 -11.99
N GLU A 390 -43.47 6.07 -12.86
CA GLU A 390 -44.59 5.21 -13.27
C GLU A 390 -44.23 4.26 -14.42
N GLU A 391 -43.20 4.62 -15.19
CA GLU A 391 -42.71 3.89 -16.35
C GLU A 391 -41.18 3.87 -16.33
N GLU A 392 -40.59 2.81 -16.86
CA GLU A 392 -39.14 2.68 -16.98
C GLU A 392 -38.57 3.73 -17.94
N ARG A 393 -37.47 4.35 -17.56
CA ARG A 393 -36.76 5.33 -18.37
C ARG A 393 -35.26 5.04 -18.39
N GLY A 394 -34.65 5.15 -19.56
CA GLY A 394 -33.24 4.81 -19.80
C GLY A 394 -33.05 3.41 -20.38
N THR A 395 -31.83 3.12 -20.85
CA THR A 395 -31.47 1.83 -21.48
C THR A 395 -30.32 1.12 -20.77
N GLY A 396 -29.71 1.76 -19.76
CA GLY A 396 -28.62 1.20 -18.95
C GLY A 396 -29.09 0.71 -17.58
N GLY A 397 -28.13 0.40 -16.71
CA GLY A 397 -28.39 0.03 -15.31
C GLY A 397 -28.87 -1.41 -15.11
N PHE A 398 -29.24 -1.73 -13.86
CA PHE A 398 -29.78 -3.03 -13.44
C PHE A 398 -30.80 -2.88 -12.30
N GLY A 399 -31.58 -3.91 -12.03
CA GLY A 399 -32.59 -3.89 -10.97
C GLY A 399 -33.62 -2.78 -11.19
N TYR A 400 -33.74 -1.90 -10.19
CA TYR A 400 -34.71 -0.80 -10.17
C TYR A 400 -34.17 0.50 -10.76
N ASP A 401 -32.95 0.51 -11.30
CA ASP A 401 -32.33 1.71 -11.88
C ASP A 401 -33.22 2.45 -12.91
N PRO A 402 -33.97 1.77 -13.81
CA PRO A 402 -34.85 2.44 -14.77
C PRO A 402 -36.06 3.13 -14.15
N LEU A 403 -36.44 2.76 -12.91
CA LEU A 403 -37.58 3.34 -12.19
C LEU A 403 -37.15 4.37 -11.15
N PHE A 404 -35.88 4.44 -10.80
CA PHE A 404 -35.36 5.33 -9.77
C PHE A 404 -34.89 6.66 -10.38
N LEU A 405 -35.68 7.72 -10.20
CA LEU A 405 -35.31 9.08 -10.58
C LEU A 405 -34.46 9.73 -9.49
N TYR A 406 -33.24 10.15 -9.84
CA TYR A 406 -32.44 11.00 -9.00
C TYR A 406 -32.72 12.47 -9.34
N GLU A 407 -33.53 13.12 -8.50
CA GLU A 407 -34.04 14.48 -8.73
C GLU A 407 -32.94 15.52 -9.03
N PRO A 408 -31.77 15.54 -8.34
CA PRO A 408 -30.75 16.55 -8.60
C PRO A 408 -30.20 16.56 -10.03
N LEU A 409 -30.25 15.42 -10.74
CA LEU A 409 -29.84 15.32 -12.14
C LEU A 409 -31.02 15.22 -13.11
N ASN A 410 -32.25 15.08 -12.59
CA ASN A 410 -33.45 14.76 -13.35
C ASN A 410 -33.26 13.55 -14.30
N LYS A 411 -32.44 12.58 -13.90
CA LYS A 411 -32.11 11.37 -14.65
C LYS A 411 -32.40 10.14 -13.82
N THR A 412 -32.84 9.06 -14.46
CA THR A 412 -32.87 7.76 -13.77
C THR A 412 -31.47 7.20 -13.64
N PHE A 413 -31.27 6.26 -12.73
CA PHE A 413 -29.99 5.56 -12.63
C PHE A 413 -29.64 4.73 -13.88
N ALA A 414 -30.61 4.48 -14.75
CA ALA A 414 -30.42 3.89 -16.08
C ALA A 414 -29.97 4.89 -17.17
N GLU A 415 -29.98 6.21 -16.87
CA GLU A 415 -29.61 7.30 -17.78
C GLU A 415 -28.30 8.01 -17.40
N VAL A 416 -27.82 7.84 -16.17
CA VAL A 416 -26.50 8.34 -15.73
C VAL A 416 -25.40 7.39 -16.20
N THR A 417 -24.21 7.95 -16.45
CA THR A 417 -23.03 7.12 -16.71
C THR A 417 -22.60 6.37 -15.45
N GLU A 418 -21.82 5.30 -15.63
CA GLU A 418 -21.28 4.53 -14.50
C GLU A 418 -20.40 5.40 -13.58
N GLU A 419 -19.62 6.32 -14.16
CA GLU A 419 -18.79 7.28 -13.42
C GLU A 419 -19.62 8.27 -12.62
N GLU A 420 -20.67 8.85 -13.20
CA GLU A 420 -21.59 9.75 -12.49
C GLU A 420 -22.28 9.01 -11.33
N LYS A 421 -22.75 7.76 -11.58
CA LYS A 421 -23.41 6.93 -10.57
C LYS A 421 -22.48 6.59 -9.41
N ASN A 422 -21.22 6.26 -9.68
CA ASN A 422 -20.22 5.92 -8.67
C ASN A 422 -19.89 7.09 -7.73
N GLN A 423 -20.19 8.34 -8.11
CA GLN A 423 -19.99 9.50 -7.23
C GLN A 423 -21.20 9.79 -6.33
N ILE A 424 -22.41 9.46 -6.77
CA ILE A 424 -23.65 9.87 -6.09
C ILE A 424 -24.40 8.73 -5.40
N SER A 425 -23.99 7.48 -5.64
CA SER A 425 -24.71 6.31 -5.17
C SER A 425 -24.66 6.14 -3.65
N HIS A 426 -25.68 5.45 -3.14
CA HIS A 426 -25.79 4.96 -1.77
C HIS A 426 -24.56 4.12 -1.35
N ARG A 427 -24.03 3.27 -2.24
CA ARG A 427 -22.83 2.47 -1.97
C ARG A 427 -21.58 3.34 -1.87
N ALA A 428 -21.39 4.30 -2.76
CA ALA A 428 -20.26 5.23 -2.69
C ALA A 428 -20.22 5.97 -1.34
N ARG A 429 -21.37 6.49 -0.91
CA ARG A 429 -21.53 7.14 0.41
C ARG A 429 -21.25 6.19 1.58
N ALA A 430 -21.67 4.94 1.49
CA ALA A 430 -21.36 3.93 2.52
C ALA A 430 -19.86 3.62 2.56
N CYS A 431 -19.23 3.49 1.38
CA CYS A 431 -17.80 3.21 1.26
C CYS A 431 -16.94 4.35 1.79
N GLU A 432 -17.30 5.60 1.51
CA GLU A 432 -16.60 6.79 2.03
C GLU A 432 -16.59 6.79 3.57
N LYS A 433 -17.75 6.60 4.20
CA LYS A 433 -17.86 6.48 5.66
C LYS A 433 -17.08 5.29 6.21
N MET A 434 -17.14 4.13 5.55
CA MET A 434 -16.36 2.96 5.97
C MET A 434 -14.86 3.23 5.88
N LEU A 435 -14.40 3.94 4.84
CA LEU A 435 -13.01 4.30 4.68
C LEU A 435 -12.54 5.24 5.80
N GLU A 436 -13.36 6.21 6.21
CA GLU A 436 -13.08 7.06 7.38
C GLU A 436 -12.93 6.23 8.66
N ILE A 437 -13.85 5.30 8.92
CA ILE A 437 -13.76 4.36 10.05
C ILE A 437 -12.45 3.56 9.99
N MET A 438 -12.12 3.02 8.81
CA MET A 438 -10.90 2.23 8.62
C MET A 438 -9.61 3.05 8.82
N LYS A 439 -9.59 4.31 8.40
CA LYS A 439 -8.45 5.21 8.65
C LYS A 439 -8.22 5.43 10.14
N GLY A 440 -9.28 5.64 10.92
CA GLY A 440 -9.20 5.79 12.38
C GLY A 440 -8.81 4.51 13.15
N LEU A 441 -8.70 3.35 12.49
CA LEU A 441 -8.20 2.11 13.10
C LEU A 441 -6.67 1.97 13.03
N HIS A 442 -6.00 2.77 12.20
CA HIS A 442 -4.55 2.75 11.97
C HIS A 442 -3.81 3.94 12.62
N GLU A 443 -4.55 4.88 13.20
CA GLU A 443 -4.05 5.90 14.14
C GLU A 443 -4.08 5.36 15.57
#